data_AF-A0A3S0BER4-F1
#
_entry.id   AF-A0A3S0BER4-F1
#
_cell.length_a   1.000
_cell.length_b   1.000
_cell.length_c   1.000
_cell.angle_alpha   90.00
_cell.angle_beta   90.00
_cell.angle_gamma   90.00
#
_symmetry.space_group_name_H-M   'P 1'
#
loop_
_entity.id
_entity.type
_entity.pdbx_description
1 polymer ?
#
loop_
_entity_poly.entity_id
_entity_poly.type
_entity_poly.pdbx_seq_one_letter_code
_entity_poly.pdbx_strand_id
1 'polypeptide(L)'
;MTGGTAQGGDGGDSLGTGNAGAGGAANIQTNFFALPGGAVTASSATGGRGGDAYAGTGGSGGMGEIRVGGNTAAVSGTSATGGDGGAGIASGAVGGVGGYTGVSATNGKITDSTATSGHGGNGNGGSGGAGGNGSITVLGATTSVTSSTSRGGDGGHGGYHGFSTNGFPGGVGGDGGAGGVSLFRQSAGQTQNGADNSGGKGGDGGDGGAVGVEGDGSGGAGGNGGSGGSFAGVIGQGGDGTDGTDGLPDGTPGDPGVDGANNPA
;
A
#
# COMPACT_ATOMS: atom_id res chain seq x y z
N MET A 1 24.91 -3.59 -15.38
CA MET A 1 24.30 -2.47 -14.64
C MET A 1 25.20 -1.26 -14.82
N THR A 2 24.69 -0.15 -15.31
CA THR A 2 25.47 1.09 -15.56
C THR A 2 24.98 2.28 -14.75
N GLY A 3 23.99 2.06 -13.87
CA GLY A 3 23.53 3.03 -12.88
C GLY A 3 22.20 2.57 -12.27
N GLY A 4 22.20 2.20 -10.99
CA GLY A 4 21.00 1.83 -10.25
C GLY A 4 21.26 1.97 -8.75
N THR A 5 20.32 2.55 -8.01
CA THR A 5 20.41 2.72 -6.56
C THR A 5 19.34 1.88 -5.89
N ALA A 6 19.73 1.00 -4.96
CA ALA A 6 18.81 0.25 -4.12
C ALA A 6 19.04 0.70 -2.67
N GLN A 7 18.02 1.32 -2.06
CA GLN A 7 18.09 1.83 -0.69
C GLN A 7 16.95 1.25 0.13
N GLY A 8 17.27 0.46 1.16
CA GLY A 8 16.27 0.03 2.13
C GLY A 8 15.70 1.21 2.91
N GLY A 9 14.50 1.07 3.45
CA GLY A 9 13.88 2.05 4.31
C GLY A 9 14.43 2.00 5.73
N ASP A 10 14.28 3.10 6.45
CA ASP A 10 14.59 3.19 7.87
C ASP A 10 13.54 2.43 8.70
N GLY A 11 13.90 1.99 9.89
CA GLY A 11 12.91 1.56 10.88
C GLY A 11 12.07 2.74 11.39
N GLY A 12 10.97 2.43 12.06
CA GLY A 12 10.19 3.42 12.80
C GLY A 12 10.81 3.75 14.17
N ASP A 13 10.33 4.84 14.75
CA ASP A 13 10.68 5.25 16.11
C ASP A 13 9.68 4.70 17.12
N SER A 14 10.14 4.26 18.30
CA SER A 14 9.24 3.85 19.39
C SER A 14 9.35 4.79 20.59
N LEU A 15 8.19 5.23 21.09
CA LEU A 15 8.04 6.06 22.27
C LEU A 15 7.13 5.32 23.28
N GLY A 16 7.64 4.87 24.42
CA GLY A 16 6.81 4.17 25.42
C GLY A 16 6.90 2.64 25.31
N THR A 17 5.77 1.95 25.34
CA THR A 17 5.74 0.47 25.41
C THR A 17 5.56 -0.21 24.05
N GLY A 18 5.40 0.58 22.98
CA GLY A 18 5.14 0.10 21.64
C GLY A 18 6.37 -0.49 20.94
N ASN A 19 6.12 -1.20 19.85
CA ASN A 19 7.16 -1.77 18.99
C ASN A 19 7.11 -1.10 17.62
N ALA A 20 8.16 -0.39 17.24
CA ALA A 20 8.20 0.26 15.93
C ALA A 20 8.34 -0.76 14.79
N GLY A 21 7.90 -0.36 13.60
CA GLY A 21 7.97 -1.15 12.39
C GLY A 21 9.38 -1.24 11.82
N ALA A 22 9.67 -2.34 11.14
CA ALA A 22 10.89 -2.47 10.35
C ALA A 22 10.79 -1.64 9.05
N GLY A 23 11.93 -1.13 8.58
CA GLY A 23 12.03 -0.54 7.24
C GLY A 23 11.88 -1.57 6.13
N GLY A 24 11.43 -1.11 4.97
CA GLY A 24 11.23 -1.91 3.78
C GLY A 24 12.54 -2.25 3.08
N ALA A 25 12.57 -3.36 2.35
CA ALA A 25 13.73 -3.73 1.56
C ALA A 25 13.78 -2.95 0.23
N ALA A 26 14.95 -2.97 -0.42
CA ALA A 26 15.08 -2.54 -1.81
C ALA A 26 15.88 -3.54 -2.63
N ASN A 27 15.49 -3.74 -3.89
CA ASN A 27 16.16 -4.67 -4.78
C ASN A 27 16.24 -4.13 -6.22
N ILE A 28 17.42 -4.25 -6.82
CA ILE A 28 17.61 -4.15 -8.27
C ILE A 28 18.26 -5.43 -8.76
N GLN A 29 17.54 -6.18 -9.58
CA GLN A 29 18.00 -7.45 -10.12
C GLN A 29 18.02 -7.45 -11.65
N THR A 30 19.16 -7.85 -12.22
CA THR A 30 19.26 -8.27 -13.63
C THR A 30 19.29 -9.79 -13.73
N ASN A 31 19.21 -10.34 -14.94
CA ASN A 31 19.08 -11.79 -15.17
C ASN A 31 17.86 -12.40 -14.48
N PHE A 32 16.77 -11.63 -14.37
CA PHE A 32 15.54 -12.10 -13.75
C PHE A 32 14.96 -13.31 -14.52
N PHE A 33 14.34 -14.24 -13.80
CA PHE A 33 13.89 -15.55 -14.33
C PHE A 33 14.98 -16.37 -15.05
N ALA A 34 16.24 -16.21 -14.65
CA ALA A 34 17.39 -16.85 -15.31
C ALA A 34 17.47 -16.54 -16.81
N LEU A 35 16.87 -15.45 -17.27
CA LEU A 35 16.98 -14.95 -18.64
C LEU A 35 18.20 -14.03 -18.70
N PRO A 36 19.32 -14.45 -19.33
CA PRO A 36 20.54 -13.67 -19.34
C PRO A 36 20.29 -12.28 -19.95
N GLY A 37 20.96 -11.29 -19.39
CA GLY A 37 20.86 -9.90 -19.83
C GLY A 37 19.91 -9.07 -18.98
N GLY A 38 19.42 -8.00 -19.58
CA GLY A 38 18.69 -6.94 -18.91
C GLY A 38 19.61 -5.80 -18.48
N ALA A 39 19.25 -4.59 -18.87
CA ALA A 39 19.96 -3.38 -18.48
C ALA A 39 19.13 -2.57 -17.49
N VAL A 40 19.80 -2.07 -16.45
CA VAL A 40 19.27 -1.05 -15.53
C VAL A 40 20.21 0.15 -15.58
N THR A 41 19.66 1.33 -15.89
CA THR A 41 20.38 2.60 -16.00
C THR A 41 19.61 3.73 -15.32
N ALA A 42 20.29 4.62 -14.58
CA ALA A 42 19.71 5.78 -13.91
C ALA A 42 18.37 5.49 -13.17
N SER A 43 18.25 4.32 -12.53
CA SER A 43 17.01 3.87 -11.89
C SER A 43 17.17 3.74 -10.37
N SER A 44 16.07 3.77 -9.63
CA SER A 44 16.06 3.66 -8.16
C SER A 44 15.02 2.68 -7.65
N ALA A 45 15.38 1.92 -6.63
CA ALA A 45 14.50 1.09 -5.83
C ALA A 45 14.65 1.52 -4.37
N THR A 46 13.55 1.91 -3.74
CA THR A 46 13.55 2.45 -2.37
C THR A 46 12.52 1.71 -1.53
N GLY A 47 12.93 1.15 -0.40
CA GLY A 47 12.00 0.62 0.60
C GLY A 47 11.35 1.74 1.41
N GLY A 48 10.10 1.55 1.82
CA GLY A 48 9.40 2.49 2.69
C GLY A 48 9.92 2.44 4.12
N ARG A 49 9.73 3.51 4.88
CA ARG A 49 10.04 3.58 6.32
C ARG A 49 9.09 2.68 7.10
N GLY A 50 9.57 2.11 8.20
CA GLY A 50 8.72 1.48 9.21
C GLY A 50 7.86 2.50 9.95
N GLY A 51 6.67 2.10 10.37
CA GLY A 51 5.76 2.93 11.14
C GLY A 51 6.26 3.13 12.58
N ASP A 52 6.04 4.32 13.11
CA ASP A 52 6.36 4.64 14.49
C ASP A 52 5.42 3.90 15.45
N ALA A 53 5.78 3.84 16.74
CA ALA A 53 4.94 3.21 17.76
C ALA A 53 4.91 4.02 19.05
N TYR A 54 3.74 4.03 19.71
CA TYR A 54 3.60 4.55 21.06
C TYR A 54 3.28 3.45 22.08
N ALA A 55 2.04 2.95 22.07
CA ALA A 55 1.64 1.78 22.87
C ALA A 55 1.30 0.56 22.00
N GLY A 56 1.16 0.76 20.69
CA GLY A 56 0.85 -0.28 19.71
C GLY A 56 2.08 -0.82 18.98
N THR A 57 1.85 -1.47 17.85
CA THR A 57 2.91 -1.95 16.95
C THR A 57 2.87 -1.18 15.64
N GLY A 58 3.97 -0.54 15.26
CA GLY A 58 4.10 0.12 13.96
C GLY A 58 4.19 -0.89 12.83
N GLY A 59 3.59 -0.57 11.69
CA GLY A 59 3.61 -1.41 10.49
C GLY A 59 4.99 -1.43 9.83
N SER A 60 5.36 -2.51 9.15
CA SER A 60 6.58 -2.52 8.36
C SER A 60 6.45 -1.66 7.10
N GLY A 61 7.55 -1.04 6.68
CA GLY A 61 7.65 -0.44 5.36
C GLY A 61 7.66 -1.49 4.24
N GLY A 62 7.11 -1.13 3.10
CA GLY A 62 7.02 -1.96 1.90
C GLY A 62 8.32 -1.96 1.09
N MET A 63 8.52 -2.98 0.28
CA MET A 63 9.71 -3.09 -0.56
C MET A 63 9.56 -2.29 -1.87
N GLY A 64 10.62 -1.62 -2.29
CA GLY A 64 10.77 -1.11 -3.66
C GLY A 64 11.65 -2.04 -4.50
N GLU A 65 11.19 -2.41 -5.69
CA GLU A 65 11.92 -3.41 -6.49
C GLU A 65 11.89 -3.17 -8.00
N ILE A 66 13.05 -3.36 -8.62
CA ILE A 66 13.24 -3.38 -10.07
C ILE A 66 13.84 -4.73 -10.48
N ARG A 67 13.18 -5.44 -11.40
CA ARG A 67 13.67 -6.68 -11.98
C ARG A 67 13.71 -6.63 -13.51
N VAL A 68 14.81 -7.08 -14.09
CA VAL A 68 14.99 -7.06 -15.56
C VAL A 68 15.62 -8.37 -16.03
N GLY A 69 15.10 -8.97 -17.10
CA GLY A 69 15.64 -10.20 -17.67
C GLY A 69 15.54 -10.26 -19.19
N GLY A 70 16.57 -10.79 -19.85
CA GLY A 70 16.65 -10.92 -21.31
C GLY A 70 17.46 -9.82 -22.02
N ASN A 71 18.06 -10.19 -23.15
CA ASN A 71 19.08 -9.38 -23.84
C ASN A 71 18.63 -8.00 -24.35
N THR A 72 17.33 -7.79 -24.61
CA THR A 72 16.80 -6.51 -25.11
C THR A 72 16.05 -5.73 -24.04
N ALA A 73 15.87 -6.34 -22.87
CA ALA A 73 15.16 -5.77 -21.75
C ALA A 73 15.92 -4.58 -21.17
N ALA A 74 15.21 -3.49 -20.88
CA ALA A 74 15.82 -2.34 -20.24
C ALA A 74 14.83 -1.64 -19.31
N VAL A 75 15.35 -1.23 -18.14
CA VAL A 75 14.71 -0.25 -17.27
C VAL A 75 15.64 0.95 -17.15
N SER A 76 15.14 2.14 -17.48
CA SER A 76 15.94 3.37 -17.48
C SER A 76 15.18 4.54 -16.86
N GLY A 77 15.85 5.39 -16.08
CA GLY A 77 15.22 6.60 -15.52
C GLY A 77 14.02 6.33 -14.61
N THR A 78 13.90 5.11 -14.08
CA THR A 78 12.65 4.63 -13.47
C THR A 78 12.82 4.42 -11.96
N SER A 79 11.78 4.75 -11.19
CA SER A 79 11.77 4.60 -9.73
C SER A 79 10.70 3.62 -9.26
N ALA A 80 11.05 2.81 -8.26
CA ALA A 80 10.17 1.88 -7.55
C ALA A 80 10.25 2.17 -6.04
N THR A 81 9.18 2.67 -5.43
CA THR A 81 9.17 3.07 -4.01
C THR A 81 8.10 2.33 -3.22
N GLY A 82 8.50 1.46 -2.30
CA GLY A 82 7.58 0.81 -1.37
C GLY A 82 6.90 1.82 -0.44
N GLY A 83 5.70 1.50 0.04
CA GLY A 83 4.96 2.39 0.94
C GLY A 83 5.51 2.37 2.36
N ASP A 84 5.31 3.44 3.12
CA ASP A 84 5.67 3.43 4.54
C ASP A 84 4.67 2.63 5.37
N GLY A 85 5.11 2.08 6.49
CA GLY A 85 4.23 1.48 7.48
C GLY A 85 3.47 2.54 8.28
N GLY A 86 2.25 2.22 8.69
CA GLY A 86 1.43 3.07 9.55
C GLY A 86 1.87 3.01 11.01
N ALA A 87 1.56 4.05 11.78
CA ALA A 87 1.92 4.10 13.19
C ALA A 87 1.05 3.19 14.07
N GLY A 88 1.62 2.59 15.11
CA GLY A 88 0.88 1.83 16.13
C GLY A 88 0.71 2.65 17.41
N ILE A 89 -0.45 3.29 17.58
CA ILE A 89 -0.62 4.32 18.62
C ILE A 89 -1.20 3.72 19.91
N ALA A 90 -2.34 3.04 19.83
CA ALA A 90 -3.04 2.49 21.00
C ALA A 90 -2.54 1.09 21.39
N SER A 91 -2.74 0.73 22.66
CA SER A 91 -2.37 -0.60 23.17
C SER A 91 -3.11 -1.70 22.41
N GLY A 92 -2.36 -2.61 21.79
CA GLY A 92 -2.92 -3.69 20.98
C GLY A 92 -3.26 -3.31 19.54
N ALA A 93 -3.26 -2.01 19.19
CA ALA A 93 -3.45 -1.56 17.82
C ALA A 93 -2.18 -1.78 17.00
N VAL A 94 -2.36 -2.15 15.74
CA VAL A 94 -1.28 -2.38 14.78
C VAL A 94 -1.42 -1.40 13.63
N GLY A 95 -0.35 -0.67 13.33
CA GLY A 95 -0.28 0.12 12.10
C GLY A 95 -0.15 -0.78 10.88
N GLY A 96 -0.80 -0.39 9.78
CA GLY A 96 -0.81 -1.12 8.54
C GLY A 96 0.58 -1.24 7.91
N VAL A 97 0.80 -2.35 7.20
CA VAL A 97 2.03 -2.54 6.42
C VAL A 97 1.98 -1.68 5.17
N GLY A 98 3.09 -1.02 4.83
CA GLY A 98 3.22 -0.31 3.55
C GLY A 98 3.28 -1.27 2.36
N GLY A 99 2.73 -0.86 1.22
CA GLY A 99 2.60 -1.76 0.06
C GLY A 99 3.93 -2.07 -0.63
N TYR A 100 3.97 -3.21 -1.32
CA TYR A 100 5.10 -3.61 -2.17
C TYR A 100 5.02 -2.96 -3.56
N THR A 101 6.13 -2.39 -4.01
CA THR A 101 6.27 -1.82 -5.36
C THR A 101 7.17 -2.65 -6.24
N GLY A 102 6.67 -3.01 -7.42
CA GLY A 102 7.42 -3.79 -8.41
C GLY A 102 7.44 -3.16 -9.80
N VAL A 103 8.64 -2.99 -10.35
CA VAL A 103 8.86 -2.67 -11.76
C VAL A 103 9.58 -3.83 -12.43
N SER A 104 9.02 -4.36 -13.52
CA SER A 104 9.61 -5.52 -14.21
C SER A 104 9.63 -5.36 -15.72
N ALA A 105 10.76 -5.67 -16.37
CA ALA A 105 10.85 -5.73 -17.82
C ALA A 105 11.56 -7.02 -18.29
N THR A 106 10.82 -7.93 -18.92
CA THR A 106 11.36 -9.19 -19.43
C THR A 106 10.65 -9.53 -20.76
N ASN A 107 11.00 -9.09 -21.96
CA ASN A 107 12.24 -8.60 -22.55
C ASN A 107 11.99 -7.25 -23.28
N GLY A 108 11.06 -6.43 -22.78
CA GLY A 108 10.68 -5.11 -23.31
C GLY A 108 11.33 -3.95 -22.57
N LYS A 109 10.82 -2.72 -22.71
CA LYS A 109 11.46 -1.52 -22.14
C LYS A 109 10.54 -0.73 -21.21
N ILE A 110 11.08 -0.25 -20.10
CA ILE A 110 10.45 0.73 -19.21
C ILE A 110 11.39 1.93 -19.10
N THR A 111 10.92 3.13 -19.42
CA THR A 111 11.74 4.35 -19.43
C THR A 111 11.02 5.47 -18.68
N ASP A 112 11.74 6.23 -17.87
CA ASP A 112 11.27 7.45 -17.19
C ASP A 112 9.93 7.27 -16.46
N SER A 113 9.69 6.09 -15.86
CA SER A 113 8.42 5.73 -15.24
C SER A 113 8.53 5.68 -13.72
N THR A 114 7.39 5.71 -13.03
CA THR A 114 7.33 5.71 -11.57
C THR A 114 6.34 4.67 -11.08
N ALA A 115 6.75 3.80 -10.16
CA ALA A 115 5.83 2.98 -9.39
C ALA A 115 5.99 3.34 -7.91
N THR A 116 4.86 3.49 -7.23
CA THR A 116 4.80 3.70 -5.77
C THR A 116 3.69 2.86 -5.18
N SER A 117 3.88 2.43 -3.95
CA SER A 117 2.86 1.73 -3.19
C SER A 117 2.17 2.66 -2.22
N GLY A 118 0.99 2.26 -1.78
CA GLY A 118 0.28 2.98 -0.72
C GLY A 118 0.95 2.77 0.62
N HIS A 119 0.80 3.76 1.49
CA HIS A 119 1.19 3.69 2.89
C HIS A 119 0.20 2.85 3.68
N GLY A 120 0.66 2.22 4.76
CA GLY A 120 -0.24 1.62 5.74
C GLY A 120 -0.93 2.68 6.61
N GLY A 121 -2.15 2.41 7.04
CA GLY A 121 -2.88 3.28 7.95
C GLY A 121 -2.39 3.15 9.40
N ASN A 122 -2.47 4.21 10.18
CA ASN A 122 -2.26 4.17 11.63
C ASN A 122 -3.28 3.29 12.36
N GLY A 123 -2.85 2.57 13.39
CA GLY A 123 -3.71 1.90 14.36
C GLY A 123 -3.96 2.78 15.58
N ASN A 124 -5.10 3.49 15.61
CA ASN A 124 -5.44 4.43 16.69
C ASN A 124 -6.23 3.78 17.85
N GLY A 125 -6.67 2.55 17.67
CA GLY A 125 -7.48 1.76 18.61
C GLY A 125 -7.81 0.43 17.95
N GLY A 126 -8.52 0.50 16.82
CA GLY A 126 -8.46 -0.52 15.78
C GLY A 126 -7.11 -0.53 15.05
N SER A 127 -6.86 -1.58 14.29
CA SER A 127 -5.68 -1.70 13.43
C SER A 127 -5.84 -0.85 12.17
N GLY A 128 -4.75 -0.30 11.66
CA GLY A 128 -4.76 0.36 10.36
C GLY A 128 -4.67 -0.63 9.21
N GLY A 129 -5.29 -0.28 8.09
CA GLY A 129 -5.28 -1.08 6.87
C GLY A 129 -3.92 -1.08 6.18
N ALA A 130 -3.60 -2.17 5.48
CA ALA A 130 -2.39 -2.25 4.69
C ALA A 130 -2.45 -1.32 3.46
N GLY A 131 -1.31 -0.77 3.06
CA GLY A 131 -1.17 -0.03 1.81
C GLY A 131 -1.17 -0.96 0.59
N GLY A 132 -1.77 -0.48 -0.50
CA GLY A 132 -1.89 -1.19 -1.75
C GLY A 132 -0.57 -1.31 -2.52
N ASN A 133 -0.44 -2.37 -3.31
CA ASN A 133 0.74 -2.58 -4.16
C ASN A 133 0.70 -1.69 -5.41
N GLY A 134 1.83 -1.10 -5.79
CA GLY A 134 2.00 -0.40 -7.07
C GLY A 134 2.89 -1.20 -8.01
N SER A 135 2.55 -1.31 -9.29
CA SER A 135 3.37 -2.09 -10.20
C SER A 135 3.30 -1.71 -11.66
N ILE A 136 4.46 -1.79 -12.32
CA ILE A 136 4.58 -1.70 -13.78
C ILE A 136 5.27 -2.98 -14.27
N THR A 137 4.57 -3.73 -15.12
CA THR A 137 5.07 -4.98 -15.70
C THR A 137 5.04 -4.92 -17.22
N VAL A 138 6.19 -5.08 -17.85
CA VAL A 138 6.34 -5.15 -19.30
C VAL A 138 6.83 -6.53 -19.73
N LEU A 139 6.10 -7.14 -20.67
CA LEU A 139 6.38 -8.45 -21.23
C LEU A 139 6.51 -8.38 -22.76
N GLY A 140 7.47 -9.09 -23.34
CA GLY A 140 7.68 -9.18 -24.79
C GLY A 140 8.64 -8.13 -25.36
N ALA A 141 9.40 -8.53 -26.39
CA ALA A 141 10.59 -7.80 -26.87
C ALA A 141 10.30 -6.44 -27.54
N THR A 142 9.11 -6.28 -28.10
CA THR A 142 8.68 -5.06 -28.80
C THR A 142 7.77 -4.18 -27.94
N THR A 143 7.52 -4.57 -26.69
CA THR A 143 6.66 -3.82 -25.77
C THR A 143 7.45 -2.73 -25.08
N SER A 144 6.87 -1.54 -24.96
CA SER A 144 7.49 -0.43 -24.23
C SER A 144 6.51 0.40 -23.40
N VAL A 145 7.00 0.89 -22.26
CA VAL A 145 6.32 1.82 -21.37
C VAL A 145 7.26 3.00 -21.15
N THR A 146 6.76 4.22 -21.32
CA THR A 146 7.51 5.45 -21.10
C THR A 146 6.68 6.46 -20.30
N SER A 147 7.30 7.19 -19.38
CA SER A 147 6.66 8.28 -18.64
C SER A 147 5.35 7.91 -17.94
N SER A 148 5.20 6.65 -17.52
CA SER A 148 3.97 6.17 -16.89
C SER A 148 4.12 6.10 -15.37
N THR A 149 3.00 6.25 -14.66
CA THR A 149 2.93 6.14 -13.21
C THR A 149 1.94 5.06 -12.77
N SER A 150 2.32 4.31 -11.73
CA SER A 150 1.44 3.35 -11.04
C SER A 150 1.50 3.53 -9.53
N ARG A 151 0.35 3.74 -8.89
CA ARG A 151 0.26 3.99 -7.44
C ARG A 151 -0.67 3.02 -6.72
N GLY A 152 -0.19 2.25 -5.77
CA GLY A 152 -1.10 1.59 -4.81
C GLY A 152 -1.90 2.63 -4.01
N GLY A 153 -3.10 2.28 -3.57
CA GLY A 153 -3.88 3.13 -2.67
C GLY A 153 -3.42 3.00 -1.22
N ASP A 154 -3.58 4.05 -0.42
CA ASP A 154 -3.24 3.99 1.01
C ASP A 154 -4.26 3.15 1.80
N GLY A 155 -3.80 2.51 2.88
CA GLY A 155 -4.70 1.88 3.83
C GLY A 155 -5.34 2.90 4.76
N GLY A 156 -6.59 2.63 5.18
CA GLY A 156 -7.32 3.46 6.12
C GLY A 156 -6.81 3.32 7.56
N HIS A 157 -7.05 4.33 8.37
CA HIS A 157 -6.74 4.34 9.79
C HIS A 157 -7.73 3.47 10.58
N GLY A 158 -7.25 2.81 11.64
CA GLY A 158 -8.16 2.23 12.63
C GLY A 158 -8.82 3.33 13.46
N GLY A 159 -10.07 3.12 13.84
CA GLY A 159 -10.82 4.02 14.72
C GLY A 159 -10.29 4.02 16.16
N TYR A 160 -10.62 5.06 16.92
CA TYR A 160 -10.27 5.17 18.33
C TYR A 160 -11.17 4.27 19.19
N HIS A 161 -10.65 3.81 20.33
CA HIS A 161 -11.51 3.21 21.36
C HIS A 161 -12.42 4.27 21.99
N GLY A 162 -13.63 3.88 22.36
CA GLY A 162 -14.56 4.70 23.11
C GLY A 162 -14.06 5.00 24.53
N PHE A 163 -14.50 6.13 25.07
CA PHE A 163 -14.10 6.56 26.41
C PHE A 163 -14.57 5.58 27.49
N SER A 164 -13.64 5.12 28.32
CA SER A 164 -13.93 4.37 29.55
C SER A 164 -14.37 5.32 30.66
N THR A 165 -15.45 4.96 31.37
CA THR A 165 -15.86 5.62 32.60
C THR A 165 -16.03 4.59 33.72
N ASN A 166 -15.61 4.96 34.94
CA ASN A 166 -15.78 4.15 36.16
C ASN A 166 -15.23 2.71 36.09
N GLY A 167 -14.21 2.48 35.27
CA GLY A 167 -13.57 1.16 35.13
C GLY A 167 -14.26 0.21 34.16
N PHE A 168 -15.32 0.64 33.47
CA PHE A 168 -15.91 -0.11 32.36
C PHE A 168 -15.26 0.32 31.04
N PRO A 169 -14.77 -0.63 30.22
CA PRO A 169 -14.20 -0.30 28.92
C PRO A 169 -15.30 0.30 28.01
N GLY A 170 -14.93 1.31 27.21
CA GLY A 170 -15.75 1.74 26.08
C GLY A 170 -15.60 0.76 24.91
N GLY A 171 -16.34 1.01 23.83
CA GLY A 171 -16.27 0.18 22.64
C GLY A 171 -14.91 0.21 21.95
N VAL A 172 -14.60 -0.85 21.21
CA VAL A 172 -13.35 -0.94 20.44
C VAL A 172 -13.54 -0.21 19.10
N GLY A 173 -12.56 0.59 18.67
CA GLY A 173 -12.59 1.20 17.33
C GLY A 173 -12.44 0.15 16.23
N GLY A 174 -13.08 0.39 15.09
CA GLY A 174 -13.02 -0.48 13.93
C GLY A 174 -11.65 -0.46 13.25
N ASP A 175 -11.33 -1.53 12.54
CA ASP A 175 -10.11 -1.58 11.71
C ASP A 175 -10.27 -0.73 10.44
N GLY A 176 -9.18 -0.13 9.96
CA GLY A 176 -9.15 0.54 8.67
C GLY A 176 -9.10 -0.44 7.50
N GLY A 177 -9.70 -0.06 6.37
CA GLY A 177 -9.70 -0.84 5.14
C GLY A 177 -8.35 -0.87 4.44
N ALA A 178 -8.05 -1.94 3.70
CA ALA A 178 -6.83 -2.01 2.91
C ALA A 178 -6.89 -1.09 1.69
N GLY A 179 -5.75 -0.55 1.29
CA GLY A 179 -5.61 0.18 0.04
C GLY A 179 -5.61 -0.74 -1.18
N GLY A 180 -6.13 -0.24 -2.28
CA GLY A 180 -6.28 -0.95 -3.54
C GLY A 180 -4.97 -1.14 -4.30
N VAL A 181 -4.88 -2.22 -5.07
CA VAL A 181 -3.71 -2.51 -5.91
C VAL A 181 -3.76 -1.68 -7.20
N SER A 182 -2.59 -1.25 -7.67
CA SER A 182 -2.39 -0.74 -9.02
C SER A 182 -1.53 -1.71 -9.83
N LEU A 183 -2.14 -2.34 -10.83
CA LEU A 183 -1.48 -3.29 -11.73
C LEU A 183 -1.40 -2.73 -13.16
N PHE A 184 -0.31 -2.03 -13.46
CA PHE A 184 -0.04 -1.59 -14.82
C PHE A 184 0.72 -2.69 -15.58
N ARG A 185 0.10 -3.28 -16.61
CA ARG A 185 0.68 -4.40 -17.38
C ARG A 185 0.55 -4.17 -18.87
N GLN A 186 1.69 -4.27 -19.56
CA GLN A 186 1.76 -4.22 -21.02
C GLN A 186 2.42 -5.47 -21.59
N SER A 187 1.91 -5.95 -22.72
CA SER A 187 2.40 -7.14 -23.40
C SER A 187 2.21 -7.05 -24.92
N ALA A 188 2.65 -8.07 -25.67
CA ALA A 188 2.30 -8.26 -27.09
C ALA A 188 2.62 -7.07 -28.03
N GLY A 189 3.71 -6.33 -27.78
CA GLY A 189 4.18 -5.26 -28.67
C GLY A 189 3.49 -3.91 -28.46
N GLN A 190 2.74 -3.76 -27.37
CA GLN A 190 2.12 -2.50 -27.01
C GLN A 190 3.15 -1.43 -26.68
N THR A 191 2.83 -0.18 -27.02
CA THR A 191 3.61 0.99 -26.62
C THR A 191 2.72 1.93 -25.84
N GLN A 192 3.04 2.12 -24.55
CA GLN A 192 2.37 3.10 -23.71
C GLN A 192 3.30 4.28 -23.42
N ASN A 193 2.73 5.49 -23.53
CA ASN A 193 3.35 6.71 -23.05
C ASN A 193 2.38 7.44 -22.10
N GLY A 194 2.85 7.90 -20.95
CA GLY A 194 2.08 8.81 -20.09
C GLY A 194 0.83 8.19 -19.44
N ALA A 195 0.81 6.87 -19.19
CA ALA A 195 -0.30 6.28 -18.43
C ALA A 195 -0.21 6.64 -16.95
N ASP A 196 -1.36 6.81 -16.30
CA ASP A 196 -1.43 7.03 -14.86
C ASP A 196 -2.52 6.13 -14.27
N ASN A 197 -2.12 5.14 -13.47
CA ASN A 197 -3.06 4.20 -12.85
C ASN A 197 -2.88 4.10 -11.33
N SER A 198 -3.96 3.85 -10.61
CA SER A 198 -3.96 3.79 -9.16
C SER A 198 -4.96 2.81 -8.58
N GLY A 199 -4.64 2.21 -7.44
CA GLY A 199 -5.66 1.67 -6.57
C GLY A 199 -6.40 2.79 -5.86
N GLY A 200 -7.60 2.50 -5.37
CA GLY A 200 -8.31 3.39 -4.46
C GLY A 200 -7.81 3.23 -3.03
N LYS A 201 -8.10 4.20 -2.16
CA LYS A 201 -7.75 4.16 -0.75
C LYS A 201 -8.70 3.24 0.02
N GLY A 202 -8.22 2.64 1.10
CA GLY A 202 -9.10 2.08 2.12
C GLY A 202 -9.79 3.19 2.91
N GLY A 203 -11.01 2.91 3.37
CA GLY A 203 -11.73 3.77 4.30
C GLY A 203 -11.23 3.59 5.73
N ASP A 204 -11.44 4.59 6.56
CA ASP A 204 -11.09 4.54 7.98
C ASP A 204 -12.09 3.66 8.74
N GLY A 205 -11.63 3.04 9.83
CA GLY A 205 -12.51 2.38 10.79
C GLY A 205 -13.23 3.41 11.65
N GLY A 206 -14.49 3.14 11.99
CA GLY A 206 -15.27 3.99 12.88
C GLY A 206 -14.79 3.90 14.32
N ASP A 207 -15.07 4.93 15.11
CA ASP A 207 -14.72 4.97 16.52
C ASP A 207 -15.62 4.04 17.35
N GLY A 208 -15.08 3.52 18.45
CA GLY A 208 -15.88 2.81 19.43
C GLY A 208 -16.78 3.78 20.21
N GLY A 209 -18.01 3.37 20.47
CA GLY A 209 -18.96 4.08 21.29
C GLY A 209 -18.51 4.25 22.75
N ALA A 210 -18.98 5.33 23.39
CA ALA A 210 -18.82 5.51 24.82
C ALA A 210 -19.51 4.39 25.62
N VAL A 211 -19.17 4.23 26.91
CA VAL A 211 -19.77 3.21 27.79
C VAL A 211 -21.31 3.23 27.70
N GLY A 212 -21.87 2.14 27.17
CA GLY A 212 -23.30 1.90 27.07
C GLY A 212 -23.82 0.96 28.15
N VAL A 213 -25.16 0.89 28.27
CA VAL A 213 -25.83 0.03 29.26
C VAL A 213 -25.94 -1.44 28.80
N GLU A 214 -25.79 -1.71 27.51
CA GLU A 214 -25.79 -3.04 26.87
C GLU A 214 -24.88 -2.99 25.63
N GLY A 215 -24.43 -4.13 25.07
CA GLY A 215 -23.61 -4.18 23.85
C GLY A 215 -22.12 -3.83 24.02
N ASP A 216 -21.32 -4.00 22.96
CA ASP A 216 -19.90 -3.61 22.94
C ASP A 216 -19.65 -2.23 22.31
N GLY A 217 -20.62 -1.67 21.58
CA GLY A 217 -20.48 -0.36 20.92
C GLY A 217 -19.25 -0.28 20.02
N SER A 218 -18.85 -1.38 19.39
CA SER A 218 -17.68 -1.40 18.51
C SER A 218 -17.87 -0.50 17.29
N GLY A 219 -16.81 0.15 16.82
CA GLY A 219 -16.81 0.88 15.56
C GLY A 219 -16.80 -0.06 14.36
N GLY A 220 -17.43 0.35 13.27
CA GLY A 220 -17.46 -0.40 12.02
C GLY A 220 -16.10 -0.40 11.33
N ALA A 221 -15.74 -1.49 10.64
CA ALA A 221 -14.52 -1.54 9.86
C ALA A 221 -14.63 -0.65 8.60
N GLY A 222 -13.53 -0.07 8.15
CA GLY A 222 -13.45 0.65 6.88
C GLY A 222 -13.52 -0.29 5.68
N GLY A 223 -14.09 0.19 4.57
CA GLY A 223 -14.13 -0.52 3.29
C GLY A 223 -12.77 -0.54 2.60
N ASN A 224 -12.46 -1.57 1.84
CA ASN A 224 -11.20 -1.65 1.09
C ASN A 224 -11.24 -0.77 -0.16
N GLY A 225 -10.07 -0.26 -0.57
CA GLY A 225 -9.90 0.39 -1.85
C GLY A 225 -9.99 -0.58 -3.02
N GLY A 226 -10.64 -0.15 -4.09
CA GLY A 226 -10.72 -0.87 -5.35
C GLY A 226 -9.36 -0.95 -6.05
N SER A 227 -9.17 -1.99 -6.84
CA SER A 227 -7.97 -2.14 -7.68
C SER A 227 -8.09 -1.32 -8.96
N GLY A 228 -7.02 -0.63 -9.33
CA GLY A 228 -6.86 -0.07 -10.66
C GLY A 228 -5.77 -0.79 -11.46
N GLY A 229 -5.65 -0.42 -12.73
CA GLY A 229 -4.86 -1.24 -13.62
C GLY A 229 -4.82 -0.79 -15.07
N SER A 230 -4.32 -1.69 -15.89
CA SER A 230 -4.54 -1.65 -17.32
C SER A 230 -5.03 -2.97 -17.87
N PHE A 231 -6.17 -2.93 -18.57
CA PHE A 231 -6.72 -4.07 -19.29
C PHE A 231 -7.09 -3.65 -20.71
N ALA A 232 -6.63 -4.42 -21.70
CA ALA A 232 -6.91 -4.17 -23.12
C ALA A 232 -6.65 -2.73 -23.61
N GLY A 233 -5.63 -2.05 -23.04
CA GLY A 233 -5.28 -0.67 -23.40
C GLY A 233 -6.09 0.42 -22.68
N VAL A 234 -7.09 0.05 -21.87
CA VAL A 234 -7.77 0.99 -20.96
C VAL A 234 -6.92 1.12 -19.70
N ILE A 235 -6.73 2.36 -19.26
CA ILE A 235 -6.10 2.72 -17.99
C ILE A 235 -7.20 3.15 -17.05
N GLY A 236 -7.08 2.85 -15.76
CA GLY A 236 -7.98 3.45 -14.80
C GLY A 236 -7.68 3.17 -13.35
N GLN A 237 -8.55 3.75 -12.55
CA GLN A 237 -8.40 3.94 -11.13
C GLN A 237 -9.40 3.12 -10.35
N GLY A 238 -8.92 2.39 -9.35
CA GLY A 238 -9.78 1.84 -8.32
C GLY A 238 -10.49 2.96 -7.55
N GLY A 239 -11.74 2.73 -7.21
CA GLY A 239 -12.50 3.62 -6.33
C GLY A 239 -12.08 3.46 -4.88
N ASP A 240 -12.30 4.49 -4.07
CA ASP A 240 -12.00 4.44 -2.65
C ASP A 240 -13.06 3.61 -1.90
N GLY A 241 -12.62 2.90 -0.87
CA GLY A 241 -13.51 2.33 0.14
C GLY A 241 -14.10 3.43 1.03
N THR A 242 -15.31 3.23 1.53
CA THR A 242 -15.92 4.19 2.47
C THR A 242 -15.52 3.87 3.90
N ASP A 243 -15.61 4.85 4.77
CA ASP A 243 -15.35 4.66 6.19
C ASP A 243 -16.42 3.77 6.84
N GLY A 244 -16.03 3.07 7.90
CA GLY A 244 -16.96 2.46 8.84
C GLY A 244 -17.60 3.52 9.73
N THR A 245 -18.81 3.25 10.20
CA THR A 245 -19.51 4.17 11.11
C THR A 245 -19.14 3.92 12.56
N ASP A 246 -19.31 4.93 13.41
CA ASP A 246 -19.01 4.80 14.84
C ASP A 246 -20.00 3.87 15.55
N GLY A 247 -19.53 3.19 16.59
CA GLY A 247 -20.40 2.51 17.54
C GLY A 247 -21.20 3.51 18.36
N LEU A 248 -22.47 3.18 18.64
CA LEU A 248 -23.36 4.06 19.39
C LEU A 248 -23.22 3.89 20.91
N PRO A 249 -23.52 4.93 21.70
CA PRO A 249 -23.49 4.85 23.16
C PRO A 249 -24.52 3.90 23.78
N ASP A 250 -25.49 3.39 23.02
CA ASP A 250 -26.40 2.33 23.45
C ASP A 250 -25.82 0.93 23.26
N GLY A 251 -24.57 0.86 22.81
CA GLY A 251 -23.82 -0.36 22.52
C GLY A 251 -24.09 -0.99 21.16
N THR A 252 -24.89 -0.35 20.31
CA THR A 252 -25.05 -0.76 18.93
C THR A 252 -23.72 -0.62 18.19
N PRO A 253 -23.20 -1.69 17.56
CA PRO A 253 -22.00 -1.59 16.73
C PRO A 253 -22.21 -0.68 15.52
N GLY A 254 -21.12 -0.07 15.05
CA GLY A 254 -21.08 0.64 13.80
C GLY A 254 -21.17 -0.30 12.59
N ASP A 255 -21.82 0.17 11.54
CA ASP A 255 -21.85 -0.50 10.25
C ASP A 255 -20.49 -0.41 9.53
N PRO A 256 -20.04 -1.48 8.87
CA PRO A 256 -18.86 -1.45 8.02
C PRO A 256 -19.00 -0.53 6.81
N GLY A 257 -17.88 0.00 6.36
CA GLY A 257 -17.75 0.69 5.09
C GLY A 257 -17.92 -0.24 3.89
N VAL A 258 -18.09 0.35 2.72
CA VAL A 258 -18.27 -0.33 1.45
C VAL A 258 -16.96 -0.31 0.66
N ASP A 259 -16.61 -1.44 0.06
CA ASP A 259 -15.42 -1.55 -0.80
C ASP A 259 -15.55 -0.66 -2.05
N GLY A 260 -14.43 -0.06 -2.44
CA GLY A 260 -14.30 0.69 -3.67
C GLY A 260 -14.35 -0.19 -4.92
N ALA A 261 -14.87 0.37 -6.01
CA ALA A 261 -15.02 -0.36 -7.26
C ALA A 261 -13.66 -0.60 -7.94
N ASN A 262 -13.45 -1.78 -8.51
CA ASN A 262 -12.27 -2.03 -9.33
C ASN A 262 -12.42 -1.39 -10.72
N ASN A 263 -11.38 -0.74 -11.22
CA ASN A 263 -11.40 -0.15 -12.56
C ASN A 263 -9.99 0.21 -13.06
N PRO A 264 -9.59 -0.23 -14.26
CA PRO A 264 -10.04 -1.43 -14.95
C PRO A 264 -9.49 -2.64 -14.21
N ALA A 265 -10.31 -3.67 -14.09
CA ALA A 265 -9.90 -5.01 -13.69
C ALA A 265 -9.94 -5.95 -14.89
#